data_AF-A0A4U6SRD5-F1
#
_entry.id   AF-A0A4U6SRD5-F1
#
_cell.length_a   1.000
_cell.length_b   1.000
_cell.length_c   1.000
_cell.angle_alpha   90.00
_cell.angle_beta   90.00
_cell.angle_gamma   90.00
#
_symmetry.space_group_name_H-M   'P 1'
#
loop_
_entity.id
_entity.type
_entity.pdbx_description
1 polymer ?
#
loop_
_entity_poly.entity_id
_entity_poly.type
_entity_poly.pdbx_seq_one_letter_code
_entity_poly.pdbx_strand_id
1 'polypeptide(L)'
;MPKRSCGERDGGSTAKPRQPRLYLVCDDWDSGYSIRKFSLLADSGEGAVQGLPTLFWRVVKPRPEFNAPAFPIHFPVGDDRLYVLDFGCLELCRLPLEQSDVESDGDDSPLEEYDFRSDIDSKGRWFWHQLPLPPFSRMDVTSYAMHPHSHGHSILFSIKSEDLAAATFSFETGTSFEKGVCAWNYLGEWILPFTGRGHYESELSALVGLSKDKGAFGYIYACDVPNTSNRPPAWKRSKEKVFSKNPADKHVSASLVYLGYQRKFCLVECCVLVEEDKACQEVKEDKDDQVLLEKPEGTCVPQRRRYMYRLMTFSLKYDKMGDLRVRHRRDRYYKVPSKVSKACVRQDPVVFWL
;
A
#
# COMPACT_ATOMS: atom_id res chain seq x y z
N MET A 1 68.40 -11.20 -2.93
CA MET A 1 67.24 -11.34 -2.02
C MET A 1 66.18 -10.32 -2.41
N PRO A 2 64.99 -10.76 -2.87
CA PRO A 2 63.83 -9.87 -2.92
C PRO A 2 62.72 -10.33 -1.96
N LYS A 3 62.28 -9.33 -1.18
CA LYS A 3 60.98 -9.03 -0.56
C LYS A 3 60.04 -10.19 -0.16
N ARG A 4 59.81 -10.24 1.16
CA ARG A 4 58.76 -11.00 1.85
C ARG A 4 57.37 -10.57 1.38
N SER A 5 56.55 -11.58 1.12
CA SER A 5 55.10 -11.49 0.95
C SER A 5 54.46 -11.15 2.30
N CYS A 6 53.62 -10.11 2.32
CA CYS A 6 52.63 -9.88 3.38
C CYS A 6 51.26 -10.01 2.71
N GLY A 7 50.49 -11.00 3.17
CA GLY A 7 49.14 -11.23 2.67
C GLY A 7 48.16 -10.27 3.33
N GLU A 8 47.31 -9.66 2.51
CA GLU A 8 46.05 -9.09 2.98
C GLU A 8 44.90 -9.95 2.49
N ARG A 9 44.13 -10.40 3.47
CA ARG A 9 42.87 -11.11 3.28
C ARG A 9 41.82 -10.09 2.90
N ASP A 10 41.46 -10.02 1.62
CA ASP A 10 40.20 -9.40 1.21
C ASP A 10 39.04 -10.33 1.57
N GLY A 11 38.53 -10.14 2.79
CA GLY A 11 37.21 -10.62 3.20
C GLY A 11 36.11 -9.78 2.56
N GLY A 12 36.00 -9.83 1.23
CA GLY A 12 34.90 -9.22 0.49
C GLY A 12 33.58 -9.89 0.86
N SER A 13 32.78 -9.22 1.68
CA SER A 13 31.41 -9.63 1.98
C SER A 13 30.59 -9.70 0.69
N THR A 14 30.42 -10.90 0.14
CA THR A 14 29.51 -11.17 -0.98
C THR A 14 28.07 -11.18 -0.47
N ALA A 15 27.56 -10.03 -0.04
CA ALA A 15 26.14 -9.88 0.19
C ALA A 15 25.44 -9.96 -1.17
N LYS A 16 24.83 -11.11 -1.49
CA LYS A 16 24.04 -11.27 -2.71
C LYS A 16 22.98 -10.16 -2.77
N PRO A 17 22.79 -9.49 -3.92
CA PRO A 17 21.77 -8.45 -4.04
C PRO A 17 20.41 -9.02 -3.63
N ARG A 18 19.76 -8.37 -2.66
CA ARG A 18 18.45 -8.78 -2.18
C ARG A 18 17.48 -8.60 -3.34
N GLN A 19 16.96 -9.71 -3.87
CA GLN A 19 15.92 -9.64 -4.89
C GLN A 19 14.68 -8.99 -4.27
N PRO A 20 14.11 -7.94 -4.90
CA PRO A 20 12.96 -7.25 -4.36
C PRO A 20 11.73 -8.16 -4.38
N ARG A 21 10.87 -8.00 -3.37
CA ARG A 21 9.72 -8.88 -3.11
C ARG A 21 8.52 -8.10 -2.66
N LEU A 22 7.36 -8.73 -2.85
CA LEU A 22 6.08 -8.18 -2.41
C LEU A 22 5.79 -8.67 -0.99
N TYR A 23 5.44 -7.75 -0.11
CA TYR A 23 5.08 -8.01 1.28
C TYR A 23 3.63 -7.58 1.49
N LEU A 24 2.85 -8.43 2.18
CA LEU A 24 1.47 -8.17 2.59
C LEU A 24 1.37 -8.22 4.11
N VAL A 25 0.68 -7.26 4.70
CA VAL A 25 0.36 -7.25 6.13
C VAL A 25 -1.01 -7.92 6.35
N CYS A 26 -1.09 -8.83 7.32
CA CYS A 26 -2.33 -9.50 7.74
C CYS A 26 -2.47 -9.44 9.26
N ASP A 27 -3.69 -9.56 9.80
CA ASP A 27 -3.97 -9.59 11.26
C ASP A 27 -4.27 -11.00 11.78
N ASP A 28 -3.63 -12.01 11.20
CA ASP A 28 -3.94 -13.43 11.37
C ASP A 28 -3.46 -14.09 12.67
N TRP A 29 -3.12 -13.30 13.69
CA TRP A 29 -2.72 -13.79 15.00
C TRP A 29 -3.11 -12.83 16.12
N ASP A 30 -3.15 -13.35 17.35
CA ASP A 30 -3.87 -12.71 18.45
C ASP A 30 -3.13 -11.50 19.05
N SER A 31 -1.83 -11.37 18.81
CA SER A 31 -1.00 -10.31 19.43
C SER A 31 -0.47 -9.27 18.43
N GLY A 32 -1.01 -9.20 17.21
CA GLY A 32 -0.67 -8.13 16.27
C GLY A 32 -0.87 -8.47 14.80
N TYR A 33 0.14 -8.13 13.98
CA TYR A 33 0.12 -8.32 12.52
C TYR A 33 1.21 -9.29 12.07
N SER A 34 0.96 -10.04 10.99
CA SER A 34 1.97 -10.81 10.26
C SER A 34 2.33 -10.12 8.97
N ILE A 35 3.60 -10.25 8.58
CA ILE A 35 4.10 -9.86 7.27
C ILE A 35 4.37 -11.13 6.48
N ARG A 36 3.71 -11.24 5.33
CA ARG A 36 3.81 -12.39 4.42
C ARG A 36 4.53 -11.97 3.15
N LYS A 37 5.48 -12.80 2.70
CA LYS A 37 6.41 -12.48 1.60
C LYS A 37 6.11 -13.33 0.38
N PHE A 38 5.84 -12.70 -0.75
CA PHE A 38 5.57 -13.35 -2.02
C PHE A 38 6.79 -13.31 -2.94
N SER A 39 7.07 -14.44 -3.59
CA SER A 39 8.05 -14.53 -4.66
C SER A 39 7.34 -14.42 -6.01
N LEU A 40 7.33 -13.23 -6.61
CA LEU A 40 6.69 -12.99 -7.91
C LEU A 40 7.47 -13.62 -9.09
N LEU A 41 8.68 -14.12 -8.85
CA LEU A 41 9.63 -14.57 -9.88
C LEU A 41 9.54 -16.06 -10.26
N ALA A 42 8.89 -16.91 -9.47
CA ALA A 42 8.78 -18.33 -9.81
C ALA A 42 7.64 -18.56 -10.79
N ASP A 43 7.89 -19.22 -11.93
CA ASP A 43 6.92 -19.59 -12.97
C ASP A 43 5.98 -20.71 -12.48
N SER A 44 5.39 -20.55 -11.29
CA SER A 44 4.50 -21.55 -10.70
C SER A 44 3.13 -21.45 -11.34
N GLY A 45 2.72 -22.53 -12.01
CA GLY A 45 1.40 -22.85 -12.56
C GLY A 45 0.33 -21.76 -12.47
N GLU A 46 0.04 -21.16 -13.63
CA GLU A 46 -1.09 -20.26 -13.82
C GLU A 46 -2.39 -20.95 -13.39
N GLY A 47 -3.16 -20.31 -12.50
CA GLY A 47 -4.50 -20.78 -12.10
C GLY A 47 -4.60 -21.73 -10.91
N ALA A 48 -3.48 -22.22 -10.33
CA ALA A 48 -3.55 -23.04 -9.11
C ALA A 48 -3.77 -22.16 -7.86
N VAL A 49 -4.77 -22.51 -7.04
CA VAL A 49 -4.99 -21.85 -5.74
C VAL A 49 -3.95 -22.32 -4.73
N GLN A 50 -3.12 -21.39 -4.26
CA GLN A 50 -2.05 -21.65 -3.30
C GLN A 50 -2.47 -21.25 -1.87
N GLY A 51 -1.82 -21.81 -0.86
CA GLY A 51 -1.84 -21.23 0.48
C GLY A 51 -1.02 -19.94 0.49
N LEU A 52 -1.35 -18.98 1.36
CA LEU A 52 -0.48 -17.81 1.53
C LEU A 52 0.96 -18.25 1.88
N PRO A 53 2.00 -17.57 1.33
CA PRO A 53 3.39 -17.93 1.58
C PRO A 53 3.78 -17.95 3.06
N THR A 54 4.92 -18.58 3.35
CA THR A 54 5.51 -18.69 4.68
C THR A 54 5.60 -17.32 5.35
N LEU A 55 5.21 -17.28 6.62
CA LEU A 55 5.35 -16.12 7.50
C LEU A 55 6.78 -15.58 7.42
N PHE A 56 6.94 -14.31 7.08
CA PHE A 56 8.24 -13.66 7.07
C PHE A 56 8.58 -13.08 8.43
N TRP A 57 7.63 -12.38 9.05
CA TRP A 57 7.83 -11.71 10.33
C TRP A 57 6.50 -11.52 11.07
N ARG A 58 6.53 -11.44 12.41
CA ARG A 58 5.39 -11.02 13.24
C ARG A 58 5.71 -9.69 13.89
N VAL A 59 4.79 -8.75 13.80
CA VAL A 59 4.88 -7.46 14.48
C VAL A 59 3.89 -7.51 15.64
N VAL A 60 4.43 -7.43 16.86
CA VAL A 60 3.63 -7.19 18.06
C VAL A 60 3.24 -5.72 18.03
N LYS A 61 1.98 -5.43 17.73
CA LYS A 61 1.39 -4.10 17.90
C LYS A 61 0.04 -4.33 18.56
N PRO A 62 -0.26 -3.68 19.69
CA PRO A 62 -1.60 -3.75 20.27
C PRO A 62 -2.60 -3.37 19.18
N ARG A 63 -3.63 -4.21 18.98
CA ARG A 63 -4.73 -3.85 18.08
C ARG A 63 -5.31 -2.53 18.62
N PRO A 64 -5.65 -1.55 17.77
CA PRO A 64 -6.28 -0.33 18.26
C PRO A 64 -7.49 -0.72 19.11
N GLU A 65 -7.46 -0.34 20.38
CA GLU A 65 -8.59 -0.55 21.28
C GLU A 65 -9.79 0.18 20.67
N PHE A 66 -10.90 -0.55 20.54
CA PHE A 66 -12.09 -0.14 19.82
C PHE A 66 -12.59 1.26 20.24
N ASN A 67 -12.81 2.15 19.26
CA ASN A 67 -14.00 3.03 19.15
C ASN A 67 -14.05 3.91 17.89
N ALA A 68 -13.04 3.88 17.02
CA ALA A 68 -13.16 4.31 15.62
C ALA A 68 -12.10 3.54 14.82
N PRO A 69 -12.37 3.10 13.58
CA PRO A 69 -11.30 2.55 12.77
C PRO A 69 -10.31 3.66 12.45
N ALA A 70 -9.18 3.69 13.16
CA ALA A 70 -8.02 4.45 12.73
C ALA A 70 -7.62 3.87 11.36
N PHE A 71 -7.80 4.65 10.30
CA PHE A 71 -7.38 4.29 8.94
C PHE A 71 -6.16 5.13 8.52
N PRO A 72 -5.06 5.14 9.31
CA PRO A 72 -3.94 6.00 9.01
C PRO A 72 -3.33 5.65 7.65
N ILE A 73 -3.01 6.68 6.87
CA ILE A 73 -2.22 6.51 5.65
C ILE A 73 -0.77 6.47 6.06
N HIS A 74 -0.12 5.36 5.80
CA HIS A 74 1.31 5.21 5.97
C HIS A 74 1.98 5.35 4.60
N PHE A 75 2.97 6.22 4.49
CA PHE A 75 3.75 6.33 3.26
C PHE A 75 5.24 6.51 3.58
N PRO A 76 6.06 5.50 3.25
CA PRO A 76 7.51 5.63 3.35
C PRO A 76 8.03 6.55 2.23
N VAL A 77 8.99 7.40 2.57
CA VAL A 77 9.68 8.31 1.65
C VAL A 77 11.18 8.13 1.86
N GLY A 78 11.88 7.66 0.82
CA GLY A 78 13.27 7.23 0.98
C GLY A 78 13.39 6.05 1.95
N ASP A 79 14.56 5.93 2.59
CA ASP A 79 14.90 4.80 3.46
C ASP A 79 14.77 5.14 4.97
N ASP A 80 14.64 6.42 5.30
CA ASP A 80 14.75 6.95 6.67
C ASP A 80 13.48 7.67 7.17
N ARG A 81 12.45 7.84 6.32
CA ARG A 81 11.25 8.64 6.67
C ARG A 81 9.96 7.85 6.44
N LEU A 82 9.13 7.78 7.47
CA LEU A 82 7.77 7.27 7.40
C LEU A 82 6.81 8.36 7.86
N TYR A 83 5.92 8.76 6.98
CA TYR A 83 4.86 9.69 7.33
C TYR A 83 3.56 8.93 7.61
N VAL A 84 2.81 9.45 8.57
CA VAL A 84 1.54 8.90 9.02
C VAL A 84 0.51 10.01 9.05
N LEU A 85 -0.50 9.90 8.19
CA LEU A 85 -1.69 10.76 8.23
C LEU A 85 -2.81 10.02 8.95
N ASP A 86 -3.17 10.48 10.14
CA ASP A 86 -4.27 9.95 10.96
C ASP A 86 -5.34 11.02 11.21
N PHE A 87 -6.33 10.74 12.08
CA PHE A 87 -7.46 11.63 12.38
C PHE A 87 -7.02 13.02 12.86
N GLY A 88 -6.84 13.95 11.92
CA GLY A 88 -6.44 15.33 12.18
C GLY A 88 -4.94 15.55 12.38
N CYS A 89 -4.09 14.53 12.26
CA CYS A 89 -2.65 14.65 12.48
C CYS A 89 -1.85 14.14 11.29
N LEU A 90 -0.81 14.88 10.93
CA LEU A 90 0.25 14.39 10.06
C LEU A 90 1.54 14.29 10.89
N GLU A 91 2.12 13.11 10.97
CA GLU A 91 3.31 12.83 11.77
C GLU A 91 4.42 12.26 10.89
N LEU A 92 5.66 12.51 11.30
CA LEU A 92 6.86 12.02 10.63
C LEU A 92 7.71 11.23 11.60
N CYS A 93 7.87 9.95 11.31
CA CYS A 93 8.77 9.03 11.98
C CYS A 93 10.09 8.97 11.20
N ARG A 94 11.22 9.23 11.86
CA ARG A 94 12.55 9.12 11.23
C ARG A 94 13.54 8.30 12.05
N LEU A 95 14.50 7.72 11.34
CA LEU A 95 15.73 7.20 11.92
C LEU A 95 16.75 8.36 12.03
N PRO A 96 17.49 8.51 13.14
CA PRO A 96 18.59 9.46 13.20
C PRO A 96 19.62 9.18 12.10
N LEU A 97 20.10 10.22 11.41
CA LEU A 97 21.37 10.09 10.67
C LEU A 97 22.47 9.84 11.70
N GLU A 98 23.31 8.84 11.47
CA GLU A 98 24.58 8.73 12.18
C GLU A 98 25.36 10.02 11.89
N GLN A 99 25.49 10.89 12.89
CA GLN A 99 26.39 12.03 12.79
C GLN A 99 27.78 11.44 12.62
N SER A 100 28.42 11.67 11.47
CA SER A 100 29.83 11.39 11.28
C SER A 100 30.58 12.20 12.34
N ASP A 101 31.35 11.52 13.18
CA ASP A 101 32.20 12.12 14.21
C ASP A 101 33.06 13.22 13.55
N VAL A 102 32.64 14.48 13.67
CA VAL A 102 33.52 15.61 13.39
C VAL A 102 34.38 15.71 14.62
N GLU A 103 35.65 15.33 14.49
CA GLU A 103 36.68 15.58 15.50
C GLU A 103 36.63 17.08 15.84
N SER A 104 36.06 17.39 17.00
CA SER A 104 36.16 18.72 17.59
C SER A 104 37.54 18.82 18.19
N ASP A 105 38.47 19.43 17.43
CA ASP A 105 39.72 19.92 17.98
C ASP A 105 39.43 20.80 19.20
N GLY A 106 40.22 20.57 20.24
CA GLY A 106 39.93 20.98 21.60
C GLY A 106 39.96 22.49 21.83
N ASP A 107 39.18 22.91 22.82
CA ASP A 107 39.63 23.94 23.74
C ASP A 107 39.05 23.67 25.12
N ASP A 108 39.93 23.79 26.11
CA ASP A 108 39.80 23.36 27.49
C ASP A 108 39.24 24.52 28.31
N SER A 109 38.09 24.35 28.99
CA SER A 109 37.64 25.23 30.08
C SER A 109 36.53 24.58 30.90
N PRO A 110 36.72 24.35 32.22
CA PRO A 110 35.70 23.76 33.08
C PRO A 110 34.92 24.84 33.83
N LEU A 111 33.60 24.86 33.68
CA LEU A 111 32.71 25.44 34.69
C LEU A 111 31.53 24.49 34.93
N GLU A 112 31.48 24.01 36.17
CA GLU A 112 30.47 23.12 36.70
C GLU A 112 29.10 23.83 36.81
N GLU A 113 28.05 23.23 36.25
CA GLU A 113 26.73 23.27 36.89
C GLU A 113 25.85 22.07 36.46
N TYR A 114 25.76 21.10 37.36
CA TYR A 114 24.64 20.21 37.69
C TYR A 114 23.69 19.65 36.59
N ASP A 115 23.95 18.39 36.25
CA ASP A 115 23.07 17.19 36.23
C ASP A 115 21.61 17.32 35.73
N PHE A 116 21.40 16.87 34.49
CA PHE A 116 20.41 15.81 34.26
C PHE A 116 21.04 14.70 33.40
N ARG A 117 21.56 13.68 34.08
CA ARG A 117 21.77 12.35 33.52
C ARG A 117 20.52 11.85 32.79
N SER A 118 20.61 11.78 31.47
CA SER A 118 20.15 10.60 30.75
C SER A 118 21.15 10.24 29.64
N ASP A 119 22.32 9.74 30.07
CA ASP A 119 23.07 8.76 29.28
C ASP A 119 22.18 7.53 29.06
N ILE A 120 21.36 7.55 28.01
CA ILE A 120 20.61 6.39 27.53
C ILE A 120 20.60 6.40 26.00
N ASP A 121 21.60 5.74 25.42
CA ASP A 121 21.45 4.78 24.32
C ASP A 121 20.51 5.17 23.15
N SER A 122 20.68 6.36 22.58
CA SER A 122 19.84 6.88 21.48
C SER A 122 20.31 6.46 20.08
N LYS A 123 21.33 5.60 19.96
CA LYS A 123 21.74 5.04 18.65
C LYS A 123 20.67 4.08 18.13
N GLY A 124 19.80 4.59 17.24
CA GLY A 124 18.88 3.77 16.44
C GLY A 124 17.41 3.76 16.87
N ARG A 125 16.96 4.69 17.73
CA ARG A 125 15.53 4.81 18.06
C ARG A 125 14.82 5.74 17.10
N TRP A 126 13.71 5.25 16.53
CA TRP A 126 12.78 6.06 15.73
C TRP A 126 12.18 7.18 16.58
N PHE A 127 12.12 8.38 16.02
CA PHE A 127 11.53 9.54 16.67
C PHE A 127 10.38 10.12 15.84
N TRP A 128 9.34 10.57 16.53
CA TRP A 128 8.13 11.13 15.92
C TRP A 128 8.15 12.65 16.02
N HIS A 129 7.86 13.30 14.90
CA HIS A 129 7.68 14.75 14.81
C HIS A 129 6.28 15.06 14.31
N GLN A 130 5.57 15.90 15.05
CA GLN A 130 4.29 16.44 14.58
C GLN A 130 4.55 17.47 13.47
N LEU A 131 3.85 17.30 12.36
CA LEU A 131 3.90 18.21 11.22
C LEU A 131 2.70 19.17 11.26
N PRO A 132 2.69 20.23 10.43
CA PRO A 132 1.54 21.11 10.32
C PRO A 132 0.25 20.32 10.11
N LEU A 133 -0.81 20.71 10.82
CA LEU A 133 -2.09 20.02 10.77
C LEU A 133 -2.66 20.05 9.34
N PRO A 134 -3.21 18.93 8.84
CA PRO A 134 -3.86 18.90 7.54
C PRO A 134 -5.08 19.83 7.52
N PRO A 135 -5.34 20.55 6.43
CA PRO A 135 -6.51 21.43 6.29
C PRO A 135 -7.82 20.66 6.03
N PHE A 136 -7.84 19.35 6.28
CA PHE A 136 -8.94 18.44 5.95
C PHE A 136 -8.97 17.23 6.89
N SER A 137 -10.10 16.53 6.93
CA SER A 137 -10.20 15.26 7.66
C SER A 137 -9.55 14.13 6.86
N ARG A 138 -8.86 13.23 7.57
CA ARG A 138 -8.35 11.97 6.99
C ARG A 138 -9.46 11.17 6.30
N MET A 139 -10.70 11.24 6.80
CA MET A 139 -11.84 10.54 6.24
C MET A 139 -12.25 11.04 4.85
N ASP A 140 -11.89 12.28 4.52
CA ASP A 140 -12.23 12.90 3.23
C ASP A 140 -11.21 12.55 2.14
N VAL A 141 -10.05 11.99 2.51
CA VAL A 141 -8.99 11.66 1.56
C VAL A 141 -9.41 10.50 0.67
N THR A 142 -9.58 10.80 -0.62
CA THR A 142 -9.94 9.83 -1.66
C THR A 142 -8.72 9.20 -2.31
N SER A 143 -7.65 9.97 -2.50
CA SER A 143 -6.41 9.48 -3.08
C SER A 143 -5.20 10.31 -2.67
N TYR A 144 -4.03 9.70 -2.84
CA TYR A 144 -2.75 10.32 -2.50
C TYR A 144 -1.62 9.73 -3.33
N ALA A 145 -0.60 10.52 -3.63
CA ALA A 145 0.56 10.07 -4.39
C ALA A 145 1.81 10.92 -4.09
N MET A 146 2.99 10.33 -4.28
CA MET A 146 4.25 11.05 -4.18
C MET A 146 4.51 11.83 -5.47
N HIS A 147 4.80 13.11 -5.35
CA HIS A 147 5.12 13.98 -6.48
C HIS A 147 6.59 13.79 -6.89
N PRO A 148 6.87 13.45 -8.15
CA PRO A 148 8.23 13.25 -8.63
C PRO A 148 8.95 14.60 -8.82
N HIS A 149 9.56 15.14 -7.77
CA HIS A 149 10.48 16.28 -7.90
C HIS A 149 11.92 15.86 -7.57
N SER A 150 12.89 16.40 -8.32
CA SER A 150 14.31 16.06 -8.18
C SER A 150 14.94 16.57 -6.87
N HIS A 151 14.30 17.50 -6.17
CA HIS A 151 14.84 18.17 -4.98
C HIS A 151 13.84 18.35 -3.83
N GLY A 152 12.69 17.66 -3.84
CA GLY A 152 11.70 17.75 -2.75
C GLY A 152 10.59 16.72 -2.90
N HIS A 153 10.37 15.87 -1.89
CA HIS A 153 9.37 14.81 -1.99
C HIS A 153 7.98 15.34 -1.62
N SER A 154 7.37 16.17 -2.47
CA SER A 154 6.02 16.67 -2.17
C SER A 154 4.97 15.55 -2.28
N ILE A 155 3.89 15.66 -1.51
CA ILE A 155 2.91 14.59 -1.40
C ILE A 155 1.54 15.17 -1.70
N LEU A 156 0.88 14.57 -2.67
CA LEU A 156 -0.42 15.00 -3.16
C LEU A 156 -1.50 14.29 -2.36
N PHE A 157 -2.53 15.04 -1.98
CA PHE A 157 -3.73 14.54 -1.31
C PHE A 157 -4.95 15.11 -2.01
N SER A 158 -5.80 14.24 -2.53
CA SER A 158 -7.11 14.62 -3.06
C SER A 158 -8.19 14.26 -2.06
N ILE A 159 -9.07 15.22 -1.78
CA ILE A 159 -10.17 15.09 -0.83
C ILE A 159 -11.53 15.26 -1.51
N LYS A 160 -12.52 14.57 -0.99
CA LYS A 160 -13.92 14.72 -1.37
C LYS A 160 -14.80 14.20 -0.24
N SER A 161 -15.73 15.03 0.22
CA SER A 161 -16.78 14.63 1.16
C SER A 161 -18.14 15.10 0.63
N GLU A 162 -19.22 14.76 1.33
CA GLU A 162 -20.56 15.26 0.98
C GLU A 162 -20.71 16.76 1.25
N ASP A 163 -20.00 17.26 2.26
CA ASP A 163 -20.10 18.65 2.74
C ASP A 163 -19.05 19.60 2.14
N LEU A 164 -17.97 19.06 1.55
CA LEU A 164 -16.85 19.85 1.02
C LEU A 164 -16.73 19.70 -0.50
N ALA A 165 -16.39 20.82 -1.15
CA ALA A 165 -15.95 20.81 -2.54
C ALA A 165 -14.72 19.91 -2.71
N ALA A 166 -14.66 19.21 -3.84
CA ALA A 166 -13.55 18.33 -4.15
C ALA A 166 -12.27 19.17 -4.36
N ALA A 167 -11.17 18.79 -3.70
CA ALA A 167 -9.96 19.60 -3.69
C ALA A 167 -8.70 18.74 -3.67
N THR A 168 -7.59 19.30 -4.16
CA THR A 168 -6.27 18.68 -4.05
C THR A 168 -5.28 19.61 -3.37
N PHE A 169 -4.50 19.05 -2.46
CA PHE A 169 -3.45 19.71 -1.71
C PHE A 169 -2.10 19.04 -1.98
N SER A 170 -1.01 19.79 -1.88
CA SER A 170 0.33 19.24 -1.73
C SER A 170 0.88 19.53 -0.34
N PHE A 171 1.58 18.55 0.22
CA PHE A 171 2.40 18.71 1.41
C PHE A 171 3.87 18.66 1.01
N GLU A 172 4.58 19.76 1.24
CA GLU A 172 6.02 19.85 0.97
C GLU A 172 6.78 19.16 2.09
N THR A 173 7.44 18.06 1.76
CA THR A 173 8.34 17.41 2.71
C THR A 173 9.68 18.14 2.68
N GLY A 174 10.01 18.83 3.78
CA GLY A 174 11.28 19.56 3.89
C GLY A 174 12.47 18.61 3.67
N THR A 175 13.39 18.97 2.79
CA THR A 175 14.59 18.15 2.50
C THR A 175 15.63 18.23 3.63
N SER A 176 15.69 19.34 4.36
CA SER A 176 16.52 19.54 5.56
C SER A 176 15.75 20.32 6.63
N PHE A 177 15.79 19.86 7.88
CA PHE A 177 15.13 20.55 9.01
C PHE A 177 15.78 21.91 9.31
N GLU A 178 16.99 22.15 8.80
CA GLU A 178 17.74 23.40 9.04
C GLU A 178 17.27 24.56 8.15
N LYS A 179 16.53 24.32 7.06
CA LYS A 179 16.08 25.40 6.15
C LYS A 179 14.73 25.15 5.42
N GLY A 180 14.13 23.97 5.50
CA GLY A 180 12.90 23.64 4.79
C GLY A 180 11.66 23.69 5.69
N VAL A 181 10.78 24.67 5.47
CA VAL A 181 9.47 24.74 6.15
C VAL A 181 8.55 23.69 5.53
N CYS A 182 8.06 22.75 6.33
CA CYS A 182 6.96 21.88 5.90
C CYS A 182 5.70 22.73 5.77
N ALA A 183 5.04 22.67 4.62
CA ALA A 183 3.86 23.49 4.34
C ALA A 183 2.81 22.74 3.53
N TRP A 184 1.55 23.08 3.79
CA TRP A 184 0.40 22.67 3.00
C TRP A 184 0.11 23.73 1.94
N ASN A 185 -0.05 23.29 0.70
CA ASN A 185 -0.44 24.14 -0.41
C ASN A 185 -1.73 23.63 -1.04
N TYR A 186 -2.64 24.54 -1.36
CA TYR A 186 -3.83 24.23 -2.15
C TYR A 186 -3.48 24.25 -3.63
N LEU A 187 -3.79 23.16 -4.36
CA LEU A 187 -3.49 23.02 -5.79
C LEU A 187 -4.70 23.25 -6.70
N GLY A 188 -5.92 23.20 -6.17
CA GLY A 188 -7.13 23.48 -6.94
C GLY A 188 -8.33 22.59 -6.60
N GLU A 189 -9.46 22.97 -7.19
CA GLU A 189 -10.77 22.34 -6.99
C GLU A 189 -10.94 21.14 -7.95
N TRP A 190 -10.09 20.15 -7.78
CA TRP A 190 -10.09 18.92 -8.57
C TRP A 190 -9.52 17.77 -7.74
N ILE A 191 -9.73 16.53 -8.20
CA ILE A 191 -9.19 15.33 -7.55
C ILE A 191 -8.42 14.48 -8.57
N LEU A 192 -7.45 13.70 -8.08
CA LEU A 192 -6.78 12.69 -8.89
C LEU A 192 -7.83 11.67 -9.38
N PRO A 193 -7.66 11.12 -10.60
CA PRO A 193 -8.66 10.28 -11.25
C PRO A 193 -8.66 8.82 -10.74
N PHE A 194 -8.19 8.57 -9.53
CA PHE A 194 -8.07 7.25 -8.93
C PHE A 194 -8.34 7.29 -7.42
N THR A 195 -8.43 6.12 -6.80
CA THR A 195 -8.75 5.95 -5.37
C THR A 195 -7.59 5.28 -4.63
N GLY A 196 -7.26 5.81 -3.47
CA GLY A 196 -6.13 5.35 -2.66
C GLY A 196 -4.78 5.78 -3.22
N ARG A 197 -3.79 4.90 -3.11
CA ARG A 197 -2.39 5.21 -3.45
C ARG A 197 -2.15 5.22 -4.97
N GLY A 198 -1.62 6.34 -5.46
CA GLY A 198 -1.00 6.46 -6.76
C GLY A 198 0.51 6.24 -6.70
N HIS A 199 1.10 5.80 -7.82
CA HIS A 199 2.53 5.57 -7.97
C HIS A 199 3.04 6.30 -9.21
N TYR A 200 4.13 7.04 -9.06
CA TYR A 200 4.80 7.63 -10.22
C TYR A 200 5.56 6.55 -11.00
N GLU A 201 5.42 6.56 -12.32
CA GLU A 201 6.13 5.70 -13.23
C GLU A 201 6.87 6.56 -14.25
N SER A 202 8.20 6.51 -14.22
CA SER A 202 9.06 7.44 -14.97
C SER A 202 9.00 7.22 -16.49
N GLU A 203 8.92 5.98 -16.96
CA GLU A 203 8.84 5.65 -18.39
C GLU A 203 7.49 6.08 -19.01
N LEU A 204 6.41 6.13 -18.22
CA LEU A 204 5.13 6.70 -18.59
C LEU A 204 5.05 8.21 -18.31
N SER A 205 5.96 8.73 -17.49
CA SER A 205 5.97 10.09 -16.96
C SER A 205 4.63 10.49 -16.35
N ALA A 206 4.00 9.56 -15.62
CA ALA A 206 2.63 9.69 -15.15
C ALA A 206 2.46 9.13 -13.73
N LEU A 207 1.51 9.70 -12.99
CA LEU A 207 0.96 9.13 -11.77
C LEU A 207 -0.08 8.08 -12.13
N VAL A 208 0.18 6.84 -11.73
CA VAL A 208 -0.66 5.68 -12.02
C VAL A 208 -1.43 5.26 -10.77
N GLY A 209 -2.75 5.12 -10.89
CA GLY A 209 -3.59 4.67 -9.79
C GLY A 209 -4.79 3.82 -10.22
N LEU A 210 -5.38 3.14 -9.24
CA LEU A 210 -6.53 2.25 -9.42
C LEU A 210 -7.83 2.99 -9.11
N SER A 211 -8.83 2.86 -9.98
CA SER A 211 -10.15 3.44 -9.74
C SER A 211 -11.08 2.45 -9.04
N LYS A 212 -11.75 2.94 -7.99
CA LYS A 212 -12.79 2.24 -7.23
C LYS A 212 -14.17 2.89 -7.37
N ASP A 213 -14.29 3.89 -8.23
CA ASP A 213 -15.57 4.54 -8.52
C ASP A 213 -16.50 3.60 -9.27
N LYS A 214 -17.80 3.62 -8.95
CA LYS A 214 -18.80 2.71 -9.54
C LYS A 214 -18.78 2.70 -11.08
N GLY A 215 -18.64 3.87 -11.71
CA GLY A 215 -18.62 4.00 -13.18
C GLY A 215 -17.28 3.63 -13.84
N ALA A 216 -16.19 3.63 -13.08
CA ALA A 216 -14.84 3.33 -13.56
C ALA A 216 -14.17 2.20 -12.75
N PHE A 217 -14.99 1.28 -12.23
CA PHE A 217 -14.54 0.27 -11.28
C PHE A 217 -13.55 -0.69 -11.93
N GLY A 218 -12.34 -0.77 -11.37
CA GLY A 218 -11.27 -1.66 -11.82
C GLY A 218 -10.49 -1.17 -13.03
N TYR A 219 -10.66 0.09 -13.44
CA TYR A 219 -9.78 0.72 -14.42
C TYR A 219 -8.52 1.27 -13.76
N ILE A 220 -7.44 1.34 -14.55
CA ILE A 220 -6.21 2.03 -14.18
C ILE A 220 -6.22 3.40 -14.85
N TYR A 221 -5.86 4.43 -14.11
CA TYR A 221 -5.62 5.76 -14.64
C TYR A 221 -4.13 6.07 -14.61
N ALA A 222 -3.66 6.73 -15.65
CA ALA A 222 -2.37 7.42 -15.67
C ALA A 222 -2.67 8.91 -15.92
N CYS A 223 -2.30 9.77 -14.98
CA CYS A 223 -2.43 11.21 -15.14
C CYS A 223 -1.08 11.90 -15.15
N ASP A 224 -1.03 13.04 -15.82
CA ASP A 224 0.13 13.91 -15.82
C ASP A 224 0.42 14.36 -14.39
N VAL A 225 1.70 14.59 -14.10
CA VAL A 225 2.12 15.07 -12.79
C VAL A 225 1.58 16.49 -12.61
N PRO A 226 0.74 16.74 -11.58
CA PRO A 226 0.21 18.08 -11.34
C PRO A 226 1.33 19.09 -11.12
N ASN A 227 1.23 20.23 -11.80
CA ASN A 227 2.05 21.40 -11.52
C ASN A 227 1.30 22.33 -10.55
N THR A 228 1.90 23.46 -10.20
CA THR A 228 1.30 24.47 -9.31
C THR A 228 0.13 25.25 -9.96
N SER A 229 -0.46 24.76 -11.05
CA SER A 229 -1.60 25.40 -11.68
C SER A 229 -2.92 24.85 -11.13
N ASN A 230 -3.94 25.71 -11.05
CA ASN A 230 -5.29 25.34 -10.60
C ASN A 230 -6.05 24.43 -11.58
N ARG A 231 -5.38 23.80 -12.55
CA ARG A 231 -6.01 22.96 -13.58
C ARG A 231 -5.88 21.48 -13.21
N PRO A 232 -6.93 20.67 -13.45
CA PRO A 232 -6.83 19.24 -13.27
C PRO A 232 -5.79 18.64 -14.23
N PRO A 233 -5.00 17.65 -13.79
CA PRO A 233 -4.06 16.97 -14.67
C PRO A 233 -4.81 16.25 -15.79
N ALA A 234 -4.26 16.29 -17.01
CA ALA A 234 -4.78 15.44 -18.08
C ALA A 234 -4.56 13.97 -17.70
N TRP A 235 -5.48 13.11 -18.09
CA TRP A 235 -5.43 11.71 -17.71
C TRP A 235 -5.84 10.79 -18.84
N LYS A 236 -5.38 9.55 -18.73
CA LYS A 236 -5.70 8.46 -19.63
C LYS A 236 -6.16 7.26 -18.82
N ARG A 237 -7.32 6.74 -19.19
CA ARG A 237 -7.91 5.54 -18.59
C ARG A 237 -7.50 4.31 -19.39
N SER A 238 -7.21 3.21 -18.71
CA SER A 238 -6.97 1.93 -19.37
C SER A 238 -8.19 1.47 -20.18
N LYS A 239 -7.96 0.75 -21.28
CA LYS A 239 -9.08 0.09 -22.00
C LYS A 239 -9.56 -1.15 -21.28
N GLU A 240 -8.66 -1.83 -20.60
CA GLU A 240 -8.96 -3.06 -19.90
C GLU A 240 -9.12 -2.84 -18.39
N LYS A 241 -10.08 -3.55 -17.78
CA LYS A 241 -10.20 -3.67 -16.32
C LYS A 241 -9.20 -4.69 -15.76
N VAL A 242 -8.79 -4.50 -14.51
CA VAL A 242 -7.80 -5.36 -13.82
C VAL A 242 -8.41 -6.25 -12.73
N PHE A 243 -9.58 -5.90 -12.19
CA PHE A 243 -10.33 -6.75 -11.24
C PHE A 243 -10.77 -8.07 -11.87
N SER A 244 -11.06 -9.04 -10.99
CA SER A 244 -11.50 -10.36 -11.42
C SER A 244 -12.74 -10.27 -12.30
N LYS A 245 -12.73 -11.04 -13.38
CA LYS A 245 -13.90 -11.21 -14.26
C LYS A 245 -14.71 -12.45 -13.89
N ASN A 246 -14.22 -13.26 -12.95
CA ASN A 246 -14.90 -14.46 -12.53
C ASN A 246 -16.16 -14.08 -11.74
N PRO A 247 -17.37 -14.46 -12.17
CA PRO A 247 -18.60 -14.13 -11.45
C PRO A 247 -18.65 -14.72 -10.03
N ALA A 248 -17.91 -15.82 -9.77
CA ALA A 248 -17.81 -16.40 -8.43
C ALA A 248 -16.95 -15.55 -7.46
N ASP A 249 -16.11 -14.66 -7.99
CA ASP A 249 -15.21 -13.80 -7.22
C ASP A 249 -15.89 -12.46 -6.93
N LYS A 250 -16.53 -12.32 -5.77
CA LYS A 250 -17.08 -11.03 -5.36
C LYS A 250 -15.97 -10.16 -4.80
N HIS A 251 -15.65 -9.05 -5.49
CA HIS A 251 -14.66 -8.08 -5.03
C HIS A 251 -14.99 -7.55 -3.63
N VAL A 252 -13.97 -7.41 -2.79
CA VAL A 252 -14.06 -6.83 -1.44
C VAL A 252 -13.23 -5.56 -1.35
N SER A 253 -11.94 -5.65 -1.68
CA SER A 253 -10.98 -4.54 -1.56
C SER A 253 -9.80 -4.78 -2.49
N ALA A 254 -8.99 -3.74 -2.74
CA ALA A 254 -7.78 -3.91 -3.55
C ALA A 254 -6.75 -2.81 -3.37
N SER A 255 -5.49 -3.17 -3.58
CA SER A 255 -4.35 -2.25 -3.61
C SER A 255 -3.51 -2.45 -4.85
N LEU A 256 -2.97 -1.35 -5.37
CA LEU A 256 -2.04 -1.34 -6.50
C LEU A 256 -0.64 -0.99 -5.99
N VAL A 257 0.38 -1.70 -6.48
CA VAL A 257 1.79 -1.46 -6.14
C VAL A 257 2.62 -1.40 -7.42
N TYR A 258 3.44 -0.36 -7.55
CA TYR A 258 4.49 -0.31 -8.58
C TYR A 258 5.67 -1.20 -8.18
N LEU A 259 6.16 -2.01 -9.12
CA LEU A 259 7.25 -2.96 -8.89
C LEU A 259 8.65 -2.35 -9.13
N GLY A 260 8.75 -1.06 -9.45
CA GLY A 260 10.05 -0.37 -9.57
C GLY A 260 10.81 -0.62 -10.88
N TYR A 261 10.26 -1.39 -11.82
CA TYR A 261 10.91 -1.64 -13.11
C TYR A 261 9.92 -1.92 -14.24
N GLN A 262 10.31 -1.58 -15.47
CA GLN A 262 9.65 -1.99 -16.73
C GLN A 262 8.14 -1.68 -16.78
N ARG A 263 7.68 -0.59 -16.16
CA ARG A 263 6.25 -0.25 -16.05
C ARG A 263 5.40 -1.37 -15.44
N LYS A 264 5.98 -2.22 -14.59
CA LYS A 264 5.28 -3.37 -14.00
C LYS A 264 4.62 -3.01 -12.68
N PHE A 265 3.41 -3.52 -12.51
CA PHE A 265 2.58 -3.33 -11.35
C PHE A 265 2.06 -4.67 -10.85
N CYS A 266 1.74 -4.72 -9.56
CA CYS A 266 0.99 -5.80 -8.96
C CYS A 266 -0.29 -5.25 -8.35
N LEU A 267 -1.43 -5.80 -8.78
CA LEU A 267 -2.71 -5.66 -8.12
C LEU A 267 -2.85 -6.76 -7.08
N VAL A 268 -3.15 -6.39 -5.84
CA VAL A 268 -3.55 -7.30 -4.78
C VAL A 268 -5.03 -7.05 -4.52
N GLU A 269 -5.87 -7.92 -5.07
CA GLU A 269 -7.32 -7.87 -4.94
C GLU A 269 -7.77 -8.90 -3.92
N CYS A 270 -8.66 -8.52 -3.00
CA CYS A 270 -9.36 -9.47 -2.16
C CYS A 270 -10.75 -9.77 -2.71
N CYS A 271 -11.06 -11.06 -2.86
CA CYS A 271 -12.34 -11.56 -3.31
C CYS A 271 -12.96 -12.51 -2.28
N VAL A 272 -14.29 -12.57 -2.26
CA VAL A 272 -15.07 -13.62 -1.61
C VAL A 272 -15.52 -14.60 -2.68
N LEU A 273 -15.10 -15.85 -2.54
CA LEU A 273 -15.74 -16.97 -3.22
C LEU A 273 -17.05 -17.29 -2.53
N VAL A 274 -18.13 -17.26 -3.30
CA VAL A 274 -19.41 -17.82 -2.90
C VAL A 274 -19.51 -19.18 -3.57
N GLU A 275 -19.26 -20.24 -2.81
CA GLU A 275 -19.57 -21.60 -3.26
C GLU A 275 -21.11 -21.74 -3.23
N GLU A 276 -21.74 -21.80 -4.41
CA GLU A 276 -23.12 -22.24 -4.54
C GLU A 276 -23.12 -23.76 -4.35
N ASP A 277 -23.65 -24.24 -3.24
CA ASP A 277 -23.82 -25.67 -3.02
C ASP A 277 -24.82 -26.20 -4.07
N LYS A 278 -24.31 -26.79 -5.16
CA LYS A 278 -25.09 -27.46 -6.21
C LYS A 278 -25.81 -28.74 -5.74
N ALA A 279 -26.03 -28.92 -4.44
CA ALA A 279 -26.61 -30.12 -3.86
C ALA A 279 -28.15 -30.09 -3.77
N CYS A 280 -28.81 -29.09 -4.36
CA CYS A 280 -30.27 -28.98 -4.34
C CYS A 280 -30.87 -28.86 -5.74
N GLN A 281 -30.43 -29.69 -6.68
CA GLN A 281 -31.23 -30.01 -7.86
C GLN A 281 -31.10 -31.49 -8.14
N GLU A 282 -32.02 -32.27 -7.56
CA GLU A 282 -32.60 -33.48 -8.16
C GLU A 282 -33.59 -34.07 -7.15
N VAL A 283 -34.82 -33.57 -7.14
CA VAL A 283 -35.97 -34.41 -6.81
C VAL A 283 -36.86 -34.36 -8.03
N LYS A 284 -36.86 -35.45 -8.79
CA LYS A 284 -37.86 -35.68 -9.84
C LYS A 284 -39.22 -35.61 -9.17
N GLU A 285 -40.03 -34.64 -9.55
CA GLU A 285 -41.45 -34.60 -9.20
C GLU A 285 -42.11 -35.80 -9.87
N ASP A 286 -42.41 -36.83 -9.07
CA ASP A 286 -43.43 -37.80 -9.43
C ASP A 286 -44.78 -37.17 -9.08
N LYS A 287 -45.68 -37.17 -10.06
CA LYS A 287 -47.00 -36.58 -9.93
C LYS A 287 -47.87 -37.48 -9.07
N ASP A 288 -48.33 -36.97 -7.94
CA ASP A 288 -49.75 -36.91 -7.56
C ASP A 288 -49.89 -36.58 -6.07
N ASP A 289 -51.05 -36.00 -5.75
CA ASP A 289 -51.58 -35.66 -4.44
C ASP A 289 -51.20 -34.31 -3.79
N GLN A 290 -52.19 -33.43 -3.94
CA GLN A 290 -52.35 -32.09 -3.43
C GLN A 290 -52.83 -32.14 -1.97
N VAL A 291 -51.94 -31.86 -1.01
CA VAL A 291 -52.32 -31.42 0.35
C VAL A 291 -51.38 -30.31 0.81
N LEU A 292 -51.97 -29.16 1.11
CA LEU A 292 -51.32 -27.98 1.68
C LEU A 292 -50.78 -28.31 3.08
N LEU A 293 -49.46 -28.44 3.18
CA LEU A 293 -48.74 -28.26 4.44
C LEU A 293 -47.73 -27.14 4.21
N GLU A 294 -47.96 -26.02 4.89
CA GLU A 294 -47.06 -24.88 4.96
C GLU A 294 -45.66 -25.37 5.38
N LYS A 295 -44.68 -25.24 4.49
CA LYS A 295 -43.28 -25.51 4.81
C LYS A 295 -42.77 -24.39 5.72
N PRO A 296 -42.06 -24.72 6.82
CA PRO A 296 -41.42 -23.69 7.62
C PRO A 296 -40.35 -22.99 6.76
N GLU A 297 -40.29 -21.67 6.93
CA GLU A 297 -39.38 -20.75 6.27
C GLU A 297 -37.97 -21.34 6.15
N GLY A 298 -37.48 -21.34 4.91
CA GLY A 298 -36.23 -21.98 4.52
C GLY A 298 -35.08 -21.58 5.43
N THR A 299 -34.56 -22.57 6.16
CA THR A 299 -33.21 -22.52 6.72
C THR A 299 -32.24 -22.32 5.57
N CYS A 300 -31.83 -21.08 5.32
CA CYS A 300 -30.73 -20.74 4.43
C CYS A 300 -29.49 -21.52 4.90
N VAL A 301 -29.10 -22.54 4.14
CA VAL A 301 -27.84 -23.27 4.36
C VAL A 301 -26.71 -22.23 4.39
N PRO A 302 -25.80 -22.25 5.39
CA PRO A 302 -24.77 -21.23 5.50
C PRO A 302 -23.83 -21.30 4.31
N GLN A 303 -23.97 -20.35 3.38
CA GLN A 303 -23.05 -20.14 2.28
C GLN A 303 -21.62 -20.05 2.83
N ARG A 304 -20.77 -21.03 2.51
CA ARG A 304 -19.37 -21.01 2.92
C ARG A 304 -18.64 -19.94 2.12
N ARG A 305 -18.55 -18.74 2.72
CA ARG A 305 -17.78 -17.62 2.17
C ARG A 305 -16.29 -17.84 2.46
N ARG A 306 -15.49 -18.01 1.41
CA ARG A 306 -14.02 -18.11 1.53
C ARG A 306 -13.38 -16.87 0.94
N TYR A 307 -12.50 -16.23 1.70
CA TYR A 307 -11.74 -15.08 1.22
C TYR A 307 -10.46 -15.55 0.50
N MET A 308 -10.12 -14.84 -0.57
CA MET A 308 -8.91 -15.08 -1.36
C MET A 308 -8.23 -13.78 -1.72
N TYR A 309 -6.90 -13.80 -1.80
CA TYR A 309 -6.13 -12.77 -2.46
C TYR A 309 -5.79 -13.20 -3.88
N ARG A 310 -6.22 -12.40 -4.85
CA ARG A 310 -5.83 -12.51 -6.25
C ARG A 310 -4.73 -11.50 -6.52
N LEU A 311 -3.53 -12.01 -6.82
CA LEU A 311 -2.38 -11.22 -7.23
C LEU A 311 -2.31 -11.22 -8.76
N MET A 312 -2.55 -10.07 -9.39
CA MET A 312 -2.32 -9.88 -10.81
C MET A 312 -1.07 -9.04 -11.02
N THR A 313 -0.03 -9.60 -11.61
CA THR A 313 1.08 -8.79 -12.15
C THR A 313 0.82 -8.45 -13.60
N PHE A 314 1.11 -7.21 -13.99
CA PHE A 314 0.95 -6.75 -15.37
C PHE A 314 1.91 -5.59 -15.65
N SER A 315 2.07 -5.24 -16.92
CA SER A 315 2.79 -4.03 -17.34
C SER A 315 1.86 -3.05 -18.02
N LEU A 316 2.09 -1.76 -17.82
CA LEU A 316 1.38 -0.69 -18.51
C LEU A 316 2.18 -0.19 -19.71
N LYS A 317 1.48 0.19 -20.78
CA LYS A 317 2.09 0.81 -21.97
C LYS A 317 1.06 1.62 -22.74
N TYR A 318 1.48 2.76 -23.30
CA TYR A 318 0.69 3.47 -24.31
C TYR A 318 0.78 2.78 -25.67
N ASP A 319 -0.35 2.59 -26.34
CA ASP A 319 -0.34 2.13 -27.73
C ASP A 319 -0.12 3.29 -28.72
N LYS A 320 -0.16 2.98 -30.01
CA LYS A 320 0.08 3.95 -31.09
C LYS A 320 -0.97 5.07 -31.14
N MET A 321 -2.16 4.84 -30.58
CA MET A 321 -3.24 5.84 -30.48
C MET A 321 -3.12 6.66 -29.18
N GLY A 322 -2.11 6.38 -28.36
CA GLY A 322 -1.90 7.01 -27.07
C GLY A 322 -2.83 6.47 -25.98
N ASP A 323 -3.54 5.37 -26.21
CA ASP A 323 -4.42 4.77 -25.19
C ASP A 323 -3.58 3.95 -24.18
N LEU A 324 -3.96 4.01 -22.90
CA LEU A 324 -3.31 3.22 -21.85
C LEU A 324 -3.75 1.74 -21.94
N ARG A 325 -2.80 0.82 -22.04
CA ARG A 325 -3.05 -0.62 -22.18
C ARG A 325 -2.41 -1.43 -21.08
N VAL A 326 -3.14 -2.43 -20.60
CA VAL A 326 -2.63 -3.44 -19.65
C VAL A 326 -2.11 -4.66 -20.43
N ARG A 327 -0.83 -5.01 -20.27
CA ARG A 327 -0.15 -6.10 -20.98
C ARG A 327 0.51 -7.09 -20.02
N HIS A 328 0.91 -8.26 -20.54
CA HIS A 328 1.67 -9.29 -19.80
C HIS A 328 1.07 -9.64 -18.44
N ARG A 329 -0.24 -9.93 -18.42
CA ARG A 329 -0.99 -10.29 -17.21
C ARG A 329 -0.58 -11.67 -16.73
N ARG A 330 -0.43 -11.83 -15.43
CA ARG A 330 -0.28 -13.14 -14.77
C ARG A 330 -1.03 -13.11 -13.46
N ASP A 331 -1.91 -14.08 -13.26
CA ASP A 331 -2.77 -14.19 -12.08
C ASP A 331 -2.31 -15.31 -11.16
N ARG A 332 -2.34 -15.06 -9.86
CA ARG A 332 -2.13 -16.05 -8.79
C ARG A 332 -3.17 -15.87 -7.71
N TYR A 333 -3.65 -16.97 -7.17
CA TYR A 333 -4.70 -16.98 -6.16
C TYR A 333 -4.18 -17.59 -4.86
N TYR A 334 -4.45 -16.92 -3.75
CA TYR A 334 -4.01 -17.32 -2.42
C TYR A 334 -5.19 -17.38 -1.47
N LYS A 335 -5.35 -18.51 -0.76
CA LYS A 335 -6.38 -18.64 0.28
C LYS A 335 -6.03 -17.77 1.49
N VAL A 336 -6.99 -16.96 1.94
CA VAL A 336 -6.86 -16.19 3.18
C VAL A 336 -7.04 -17.13 4.38
N PRO A 337 -6.12 -17.15 5.36
CA PRO A 337 -6.25 -17.93 6.57
C PRO A 337 -7.53 -17.58 7.32
N SER A 338 -8.20 -18.58 7.91
CA SER A 338 -9.43 -18.37 8.70
C SER A 338 -9.27 -17.45 9.90
N LYS A 339 -8.02 -17.23 10.35
CA LYS A 339 -7.67 -16.34 11.47
C LYS A 339 -7.64 -14.85 11.10
N VAL A 340 -7.51 -14.51 9.80
CA VAL A 340 -7.56 -13.10 9.36
C VAL A 340 -8.96 -12.56 9.66
N SER A 341 -9.05 -11.39 10.28
CA SER A 341 -10.35 -10.84 10.64
C SER A 341 -11.10 -10.34 9.40
N LYS A 342 -12.43 -10.44 9.43
CA LYS A 342 -13.28 -9.86 8.37
C LYS A 342 -13.10 -8.35 8.24
N ALA A 343 -12.73 -7.66 9.33
CA ALA A 343 -12.47 -6.23 9.31
C ALA A 343 -11.21 -5.91 8.50
N CYS A 344 -10.12 -6.65 8.70
CA CYS A 344 -8.89 -6.51 7.91
C CYS A 344 -9.15 -6.79 6.42
N VAL A 345 -9.90 -7.84 6.10
CA VAL A 345 -10.17 -8.19 4.70
C VAL A 345 -11.04 -7.15 3.97
N ARG A 346 -11.92 -6.44 4.69
CA ARG A 346 -12.75 -5.36 4.12
C ARG A 346 -11.96 -4.08 3.86
N GLN A 347 -10.78 -3.95 4.44
CA GLN A 347 -9.88 -2.84 4.16
C GLN A 347 -8.99 -3.16 2.97
N ASP A 348 -8.47 -2.11 2.35
CA ASP A 348 -7.50 -2.26 1.29
C ASP A 348 -6.24 -2.98 1.80
N PRO A 349 -5.75 -4.02 1.10
CA PRO A 349 -4.56 -4.74 1.53
C PRO A 349 -3.36 -3.80 1.70
N VAL A 350 -2.69 -3.84 2.84
CA VAL A 350 -1.47 -3.06 3.05
C VAL A 350 -0.29 -3.83 2.47
N VAL A 351 0.27 -3.30 1.39
CA VAL A 351 1.26 -4.00 0.55
C VAL A 351 2.44 -3.11 0.19
N PHE A 352 3.63 -3.71 0.20
CA PHE A 352 4.90 -3.03 -0.07
C PHE A 352 5.76 -3.85 -1.03
N TRP A 353 6.56 -3.17 -1.84
CA TRP A 353 7.58 -3.76 -2.69
C TRP A 353 8.95 -3.27 -2.24
N LEU A 354 9.78 -4.19 -1.74
CA LEU A 354 11.09 -3.92 -1.12
C LEU A 354 12.13 -4.96 -1.52
#